data_AF-A0A367LXG6-F1
#
_entry.id   AF-A0A367LXG6-F1
#
_cell.length_a   1.000
_cell.length_b   1.000
_cell.length_c   1.000
_cell.angle_alpha   90.00
_cell.angle_beta   90.00
_cell.angle_gamma   90.00
#
_symmetry.space_group_name_H-M   'P 1'
#
loop_
_entity.id
_entity.type
_entity.pdbx_description
1 polymer ?
#
loop_
_entity_poly.entity_id
_entity_poly.type
_entity_poly.pdbx_seq_one_letter_code
_entity_poly.pdbx_strand_id
1 'polypeptide(L)' 'YYVLPFLYNGRLVGRVDLRAERARERLAVHALHAEANGMDDAALHELAEQLRSMAAWLGLATVAIEGRGELAARLRGVLL' A
#
# COMPACT_ATOMS: atom_id res chain seq x y z
N TYR A 1 11.57 1.14 -8.03
CA TYR A 1 11.02 -0.02 -7.33
C TYR A 1 11.64 -0.01 -5.95
N TYR A 2 10.85 0.05 -4.89
CA TYR A 2 11.34 0.03 -3.51
C TYR A 2 10.33 -0.69 -2.61
N VAL A 3 10.82 -1.23 -1.50
CA VAL A 3 10.00 -1.88 -0.48
C VAL A 3 9.79 -0.89 0.66
N LEU A 4 8.54 -0.49 0.90
CA LEU A 4 8.17 0.39 2.00
C LEU A 4 7.85 -0.44 3.25
N PRO A 5 8.62 -0.32 4.35
CA PRO A 5 8.19 -0.83 5.64
C PRO A 5 7.00 -0.02 6.15
N PHE A 6 5.90 -0.70 6.47
CA PHE A 6 4.70 -0.08 7.02
C PHE A 6 4.61 -0.34 8.51
N LEU A 7 4.68 0.76 9.28
CA LEU A 7 4.54 0.75 10.72
C LEU A 7 3.13 1.20 11.11
N TYR A 8 2.51 0.46 12.02
CA TYR A 8 1.23 0.80 12.63
C TYR A 8 1.34 0.64 14.14
N ASN A 9 0.92 1.66 14.90
CA ASN A 9 1.07 1.72 16.36
C ASN A 9 2.49 1.39 16.85
N GLY A 10 3.51 1.93 16.17
CA GLY A 10 4.92 1.74 16.52
C GLY A 10 5.48 0.36 16.19
N ARG A 11 4.74 -0.50 15.49
CA ARG A 11 5.17 -1.86 15.13
C ARG A 11 5.23 -2.03 13.62
N LEU A 12 6.25 -2.73 13.13
CA LEU A 12 6.28 -3.18 11.74
C LEU A 12 5.20 -4.26 11.56
N VAL A 13 4.20 -3.96 10.74
CA VAL A 13 3.05 -4.86 10.48
C VAL A 13 3.02 -5.35 9.03
N GLY A 14 3.75 -4.69 8.12
CA GLY A 14 3.93 -5.20 6.78
C GLY A 14 4.98 -4.50 5.94
N ARG A 15 5.16 -5.01 4.73
CA ARG A 15 6.03 -4.49 3.68
C ARG A 15 5.26 -4.35 2.39
N VAL A 16 5.47 -3.24 1.71
CA VAL A 16 4.74 -2.88 0.49
C VAL A 16 5.72 -2.68 -0.66
N ASP A 17 5.56 -3.46 -1.72
CA ASP A 17 6.41 -3.36 -2.91
C ASP A 17 5.82 -2.30 -3.84
N LEU A 18 6.54 -1.20 -4.02
CA LEU A 18 6.04 0.00 -4.67
C LEU A 18 6.85 0.42 -5.90
N ARG A 19 6.10 0.96 -6.86
CA ARG A 19 6.66 1.59 -8.04
C ARG A 19 5.87 2.84 -8.41
N ALA A 20 6.58 3.97 -8.51
CA ALA A 20 6.03 5.15 -9.17
C ALA A 20 6.02 4.91 -10.69
N GLU A 21 4.84 4.80 -11.28
CA GLU A 21 4.65 4.65 -12.73
C GLU A 21 4.22 5.98 -13.34
N ARG A 22 5.21 6.83 -13.65
CA ARG A 22 4.95 8.20 -14.12
C ARG A 22 4.22 8.25 -15.46
N ALA A 23 4.52 7.33 -16.37
CA ALA A 23 3.83 7.24 -17.66
C ALA A 23 2.33 6.87 -17.53
N ARG A 24 1.90 6.34 -16.38
CA ARG A 24 0.50 6.01 -16.07
C ARG A 24 -0.05 6.84 -14.91
N GLU A 25 0.69 7.85 -14.45
CA GLU A 25 0.33 8.74 -13.35
C GLU A 25 -0.17 8.01 -12.08
N ARG A 26 0.45 6.87 -11.74
CA ARG A 26 0.01 6.04 -10.61
C ARG A 26 1.14 5.53 -9.74
N LEU A 27 0.84 5.33 -8.46
CA LEU A 27 1.65 4.56 -7.53
C LEU A 27 1.17 3.09 -7.57
N ALA A 28 1.97 2.21 -8.17
CA ALA A 28 1.66 0.79 -8.24
C ALA A 28 2.12 0.05 -6.99
N VAL A 29 1.21 -0.72 -6.37
CA VAL A 29 1.46 -1.70 -5.31
C VAL A 29 1.55 -3.07 -5.94
N HIS A 30 2.77 -3.59 -6.09
CA HIS A 30 3.01 -4.89 -6.71
C HIS A 30 2.79 -6.05 -5.74
N ALA A 31 3.09 -5.84 -4.46
CA ALA A 31 2.88 -6.85 -3.42
C ALA A 31 2.65 -6.18 -2.06
N LEU A 32 1.93 -6.90 -1.20
CA LEU A 32 1.69 -6.53 0.18
C LEU A 32 1.93 -7.77 1.05
N HIS A 33 2.92 -7.68 1.92
CA HIS A 33 3.33 -8.75 2.82
C HIS A 33 3.03 -8.34 4.25
N ALA A 34 2.22 -9.12 4.97
CA ALA A 34 2.06 -8.94 6.41
C ALA A 34 3.25 -9.57 7.16
N GLU A 35 3.64 -8.94 8.27
CA GLU A 35 4.54 -9.55 9.24
C GLU A 35 3.79 -10.56 10.13
N ALA A 36 4.51 -11.28 11.00
CA ALA A 36 3.94 -12.31 11.87
C ALA A 36 2.78 -11.82 12.77
N ASN A 37 2.75 -10.53 13.10
CA ASN A 37 1.68 -9.92 13.89
C ASN A 37 0.39 -9.67 13.08
N GLY A 38 0.44 -9.86 11.77
CA GLY A 38 -0.68 -9.62 10.86
C GLY A 38 -0.95 -8.14 10.58
N MET A 39 -2.01 -7.91 9.81
CA MET A 39 -2.52 -6.59 9.45
C MET A 39 -4.05 -6.63 9.52
N ASP A 40 -4.60 -5.93 10.51
CA ASP A 40 -6.04 -5.81 10.70
C ASP A 40 -6.65 -4.77 9.75
N ASP A 41 -7.98 -4.64 9.77
CA ASP A 41 -8.68 -3.72 8.87
C ASP A 41 -8.33 -2.25 9.14
N ALA A 42 -8.08 -1.89 10.40
CA ALA A 42 -7.66 -0.54 10.77
C ALA A 42 -6.28 -0.20 10.19
N ALA A 43 -5.32 -1.12 10.32
CA ALA A 43 -3.99 -0.99 9.72
C ALA A 43 -4.06 -0.89 8.19
N LEU A 44 -4.96 -1.64 7.54
CA LEU A 44 -5.17 -1.55 6.10
C LEU A 44 -5.77 -0.20 5.66
N HIS A 45 -6.68 0.36 6.45
CA HIS A 45 -7.25 1.67 6.18
C HIS A 45 -6.19 2.78 6.28
N GLU A 46 -5.39 2.75 7.35
CA GLU A 46 -4.25 3.67 7.51
C GLU A 46 -3.22 3.52 6.40
N LEU A 47 -2.92 2.28 5.99
CA LEU A 47 -2.05 2.03 4.84
C LEU A 47 -2.61 2.67 3.56
N ALA A 48 -3.91 2.54 3.31
CA ALA A 48 -4.55 3.15 2.14
C ALA A 48 -4.39 4.68 2.12
N GLU A 49 -4.59 5.35 3.26
CA GLU A 49 -4.39 6.80 3.38
C GLU A 49 -2.94 7.23 3.17
N GLN A 50 -1.98 6.46 3.72
CA GLN A 50 -0.56 6.74 3.49
C GLN A 50 -0.16 6.57 2.03
N LEU A 51 -0.68 5.55 1.35
CA LEU A 51 -0.43 5.34 -0.08
C LEU A 51 -1.02 6.48 -0.93
N ARG A 52 -2.23 6.94 -0.62
CA ARG A 52 -2.85 8.12 -1.25
C ARG A 52 -2.00 9.37 -1.04
N SER A 53 -1.61 9.65 0.20
CA SER A 53 -0.79 10.81 0.55
C SER A 53 0.56 10.79 -0.16
N MET A 54 1.19 9.62 -0.25
CA MET A 54 2.46 9.46 -0.96
C MET A 54 2.30 9.58 -2.48
N ALA A 55 1.22 9.06 -3.07
CA ALA A 55 0.92 9.29 -4.48
C ALA A 55 0.79 10.78 -4.77
N ALA A 56 0.01 11.51 -3.95
CA ALA A 56 -0.14 12.96 -4.07
C ALA A 56 1.20 13.70 -3.95
N TRP A 57 2.01 13.37 -2.94
CA TRP A 57 3.34 13.97 -2.75
C TRP A 57 4.28 13.71 -3.94
N LEU A 58 4.19 12.54 -4.57
CA LEU A 58 4.97 12.16 -5.75
C LEU A 58 4.44 12.76 -7.07
N GLY A 59 3.34 13.52 -7.04
CA GLY A 59 2.65 14.04 -8.22
C GLY A 59 1.98 12.96 -9.07
N LEU A 60 1.45 11.92 -8.44
CA LEU A 60 0.74 10.80 -9.08
C LEU A 60 -0.75 10.91 -8.77
N ALA A 61 -1.61 10.63 -9.75
CA ALA A 61 -3.05 10.82 -9.64
C ALA A 61 -3.76 9.69 -8.87
N THR A 62 -3.25 8.46 -8.95
CA THR A 62 -3.94 7.27 -8.40
C THR A 62 -2.99 6.30 -7.70
N VAL A 63 -3.57 5.43 -6.86
CA VAL A 63 -2.92 4.23 -6.33
C VAL A 63 -3.54 3.02 -7.03
N ALA A 64 -2.72 2.08 -7.47
CA ALA A 64 -3.17 0.89 -8.18
C ALA A 64 -2.60 -0.38 -7.55
N ILE A 65 -3.45 -1.32 -7.20
CA ILE A 65 -3.05 -2.61 -6.62
C ILE A 65 -2.95 -3.66 -7.72
N GLU A 66 -1.73 -4.11 -8.01
CA GLU A 66 -1.46 -5.23 -8.92
C GLU A 66 -1.25 -6.54 -8.17
N GLY A 67 -0.97 -6.45 -6.86
CA GLY A 67 -0.79 -7.58 -5.99
C GLY A 67 -1.98 -8.54 -5.99
N ARG A 68 -1.64 -9.83 -5.91
CA ARG A 68 -2.60 -10.93 -5.79
C ARG A 68 -2.63 -11.43 -4.34
N GLY A 69 -3.70 -12.12 -3.98
CA GLY A 69 -3.91 -12.68 -2.64
C GLY A 69 -4.87 -11.86 -1.77
N GLU A 70 -5.22 -12.45 -0.63
CA GLU A 70 -6.28 -11.96 0.26
C GLU A 70 -6.02 -10.54 0.77
N LEU A 71 -4.79 -10.26 1.20
CA LEU A 71 -4.43 -8.96 1.77
C LEU A 71 -4.46 -7.84 0.72
N ALA A 72 -4.04 -8.13 -0.51
CA ALA A 72 -4.16 -7.20 -1.63
C ALA A 72 -5.62 -6.97 -2.05
N ALA A 73 -6.47 -8.00 -1.93
CA ALA A 73 -7.91 -7.88 -2.18
C ALA A 73 -8.59 -7.01 -1.11
N ARG A 74 -8.26 -7.22 0.17
CA ARG A 74 -8.73 -6.38 1.28
C ARG A 74 -8.27 -4.93 1.10
N LEU A 75 -6.99 -4.69 0.80
CA LEU A 75 -6.48 -3.33 0.53
C LEU A 75 -7.22 -2.66 -0.64
N ARG A 76 -7.51 -3.38 -1.73
CA ARG A 76 -8.34 -2.86 -2.83
C ARG A 76 -9.72 -2.42 -2.35
N GLY A 77 -10.35 -3.19 -1.47
CA GLY A 77 -11.65 -2.86 -0.90
C GLY A 77 -11.67 -1.56 -0.10
N VAL A 78 -10.55 -1.19 0.54
CA VAL A 78 -10.43 0.06 1.34
C VAL A 78 -9.92 1.26 0.54
N LEU A 79 -9.46 1.06 -0.70
CA LEU A 79 -8.98 2.13 -1.58
C LEU A 79 -10.10 2.76 -2.42
N LEU A 80 -11.24 2.07 -2.57
CA LEU A 80 -12.48 2.55 -3.20
C LEU A 80 -13.26 3.46 -2.26
#